data_AF-A0AAJ6GUY8-F1
#
_entry.id   AF-A0AAJ6GUY8-F1
#
_cell.length_a   1.000
_cell.length_b   1.000
_cell.length_c   1.000
_cell.angle_alpha   90.00
_cell.angle_beta   90.00
_cell.angle_gamma   90.00
#
_symmetry.space_group_name_H-M   'P 1'
#
loop_
_entity.id
_entity.type
_entity.pdbx_description
1 polymer ?
#
loop_
_entity_poly.entity_id
_entity_poly.type
_entity_poly.pdbx_seq_one_letter_code
_entity_poly.pdbx_strand_id
1 'polypeptide(L)'
;MLFVCSRNRLRSPTAERVFADWPGVQAQSAGVAADADVQVTPELLQEAQVVLVMERRHLQLLRKRFAAHLRHCRVICLQIPDDYAYMDPALIRRLHHTVPPLLGLPAQS
;
A
#
# COMPACT_ATOMS: atom_id res chain seq x y z
N MET A 1 -0.85 6.21 -5.95
CA MET A 1 -0.34 4.95 -5.36
C MET A 1 -1.17 4.62 -4.15
N LEU A 2 -1.67 3.39 -4.03
CA LEU A 2 -2.47 2.97 -2.89
C LEU A 2 -1.76 1.86 -2.08
N PHE A 3 -1.45 2.13 -0.82
CA PHE A 3 -0.91 1.13 0.10
C PHE A 3 -2.03 0.45 0.88
N VAL A 4 -2.01 -0.89 0.94
CA VAL A 4 -3.10 -1.66 1.55
C VAL A 4 -2.57 -2.66 2.59
N CYS A 5 -3.09 -2.56 3.81
CA CYS A 5 -2.88 -3.57 4.86
C CYS A 5 -4.21 -4.11 5.40
N SER A 6 -4.24 -4.69 6.60
CA SER A 6 -5.48 -5.22 7.19
C SER A 6 -6.42 -4.08 7.61
N ARG A 7 -6.04 -3.28 8.62
CA ARG A 7 -6.92 -2.31 9.29
C ARG A 7 -6.60 -0.84 8.99
N ASN A 8 -5.61 -0.56 8.15
CA ASN A 8 -5.14 0.80 7.90
C ASN A 8 -4.69 1.57 9.17
N ARG A 9 -3.92 0.93 10.05
CA ARG A 9 -3.44 1.55 11.31
C ARG A 9 -1.93 1.71 11.41
N LEU A 10 -1.20 0.69 10.97
CA LEU A 10 0.26 0.62 11.19
C LEU A 10 0.99 0.70 9.86
N ARG A 11 0.98 -0.40 9.09
CA ARG A 11 1.85 -0.57 7.93
C ARG A 11 1.50 0.33 6.74
N SER A 12 0.23 0.36 6.32
CA SER A 12 -0.18 1.16 5.17
C SER A 12 -0.17 2.67 5.43
N PRO A 13 -0.58 3.18 6.61
CA PRO A 13 -0.39 4.60 6.94
C PRO A 13 1.08 5.01 7.05
N THR A 14 1.96 4.12 7.56
CA THR A 14 3.41 4.39 7.56
C THR A 14 3.94 4.55 6.14
N ALA A 15 3.54 3.66 5.22
CA ALA A 15 3.94 3.76 3.83
C ALA A 15 3.40 5.04 3.17
N GLU A 16 2.14 5.38 3.36
CA GLU A 16 1.60 6.67 2.90
C GLU A 16 2.46 7.84 3.39
N ARG A 17 2.78 7.90 4.69
CA ARG A 17 3.59 8.98 5.25
C ARG A 17 5.00 9.05 4.63
N VAL A 18 5.62 7.90 4.41
CA VAL A 18 6.96 7.79 3.81
C VAL A 18 6.99 8.26 2.35
N PHE A 19 5.92 7.98 1.59
CA PHE A 19 5.84 8.33 0.16
C PHE A 19 5.05 9.62 -0.13
N ALA A 20 4.52 10.30 0.89
CA ALA A 20 3.72 11.51 0.75
C ALA A 20 4.46 12.65 0.05
N ASP A 21 5.76 12.80 0.34
CA ASP A 21 6.58 13.89 -0.17
C ASP A 21 7.40 13.47 -1.41
N TRP A 22 7.11 12.31 -2.01
CA TRP A 22 7.85 11.85 -3.19
C TRP A 22 7.41 12.63 -4.43
N PRO A 23 8.32 13.26 -5.20
CA PRO A 23 7.94 14.07 -6.34
C PRO A 23 7.15 13.28 -7.39
N GLY A 24 6.02 13.85 -7.83
CA GLY A 24 5.15 13.22 -8.84
C GLY A 24 4.35 12.02 -8.33
N VAL A 25 4.35 11.77 -7.03
CA VAL A 25 3.60 10.68 -6.40
C VAL A 25 2.47 11.25 -5.58
N GLN A 26 1.28 10.69 -5.78
CA GLN A 26 0.18 10.80 -4.82
C GLN A 26 0.08 9.48 -4.06
N ALA A 27 0.45 9.47 -2.79
CA ALA A 27 0.36 8.29 -1.92
C ALA A 27 -0.90 8.36 -1.07
N GLN A 28 -1.62 7.24 -0.99
CA GLN A 28 -2.79 7.04 -0.13
C GLN A 28 -2.69 5.67 0.54
N SER A 29 -3.43 5.46 1.63
CA SER A 29 -3.53 4.15 2.27
C SER A 29 -4.96 3.73 2.61
N ALA A 30 -5.16 2.41 2.66
CA ALA A 30 -6.43 1.80 3.05
C ALA A 30 -6.23 0.41 3.67
N GLY A 31 -7.33 -0.20 4.10
CA GLY A 31 -7.38 -1.52 4.73
C GLY A 31 -8.49 -2.41 4.14
N VAL A 32 -8.23 -3.71 4.05
CA VAL A 32 -9.21 -4.69 3.53
C VAL A 32 -10.18 -5.19 4.59
N ALA A 33 -9.90 -5.00 5.87
CA ALA A 33 -10.76 -5.45 6.96
C ALA A 33 -12.02 -4.57 7.10
N ALA A 34 -13.11 -5.15 7.59
CA ALA A 34 -14.36 -4.43 7.84
C ALA A 34 -14.23 -3.41 9.00
N ASP A 35 -13.22 -3.56 9.85
CA ASP A 35 -12.90 -2.64 10.94
C ASP A 35 -11.68 -1.76 10.62
N ALA A 36 -11.34 -1.59 9.33
CA ALA A 36 -10.28 -0.69 8.92
C ALA A 36 -10.70 0.78 9.08
N ASP A 37 -9.75 1.63 9.51
CA ASP A 37 -10.01 3.06 9.74
C ASP A 37 -10.35 3.77 8.42
N VAL A 38 -9.61 3.45 7.35
CA VAL A 38 -10.01 3.71 5.97
C VAL A 38 -10.14 2.38 5.24
N GLN A 39 -11.36 2.02 4.85
CA GLN A 39 -11.62 0.82 4.07
C GLN A 39 -11.26 1.02 2.59
N VAL A 40 -10.80 -0.05 1.94
CA VAL A 40 -10.66 -0.05 0.49
C VAL A 40 -12.04 0.06 -0.16
N THR A 41 -12.19 1.02 -1.07
CA THR A 41 -13.38 1.23 -1.88
C THR A 41 -13.06 1.12 -3.37
N PRO A 42 -14.06 0.91 -4.24
CA PRO A 42 -13.89 0.97 -5.70
C PRO A 42 -13.21 2.25 -6.19
N GLU A 43 -13.57 3.40 -5.62
CA GLU A 43 -13.08 4.72 -6.02
C GLU A 43 -11.57 4.84 -5.79
N LEU A 44 -11.09 4.42 -4.60
CA LEU A 44 -9.66 4.37 -4.31
C LEU A 44 -8.89 3.48 -5.28
N LEU A 45 -9.48 2.38 -5.73
CA LEU A 45 -8.84 1.47 -6.69
C LEU A 45 -8.88 2.04 -8.12
N GLN A 46 -9.91 2.80 -8.48
CA GLN A 46 -10.02 3.46 -9.77
C GLN A 46 -8.96 4.55 -9.95
N GLU A 47 -8.68 5.34 -8.92
CA GLU A 47 -7.66 6.38 -8.92
C GLU A 47 -6.23 5.80 -8.89
N ALA A 48 -6.06 4.61 -8.31
CA ALA A 48 -4.75 4.00 -8.15
C ALA A 48 -4.24 3.34 -9.45
N GLN A 49 -3.15 3.89 -10.01
CA GLN A 49 -2.39 3.22 -11.07
C GLN A 49 -1.63 1.98 -10.56
N VAL A 50 -1.22 2.02 -9.29
CA VAL A 50 -0.53 0.93 -8.60
C VAL A 50 -1.07 0.75 -7.19
N VAL A 51 -1.32 -0.52 -6.83
CA VAL A 51 -1.75 -0.95 -5.50
C VAL A 51 -0.67 -1.83 -4.89
N LEU A 52 -0.18 -1.44 -3.72
CA LEU A 52 0.90 -2.09 -2.98
C LEU A 52 0.30 -2.71 -1.72
N VAL A 53 0.18 -4.03 -1.70
CA VAL A 53 -0.33 -4.74 -0.53
C VAL A 53 0.80 -5.25 0.35
N MET A 54 0.60 -5.29 1.66
CA MET A 54 1.64 -5.75 2.58
C MET A 54 1.88 -7.26 2.47
N GLU A 55 0.80 -8.06 2.42
CA GLU A 55 0.89 -9.52 2.41
C GLU A 55 -0.02 -10.17 1.37
N ARG A 56 0.27 -11.43 1.04
CA ARG A 56 -0.49 -12.20 0.05
C ARG A 56 -1.97 -12.37 0.42
N ARG A 57 -2.29 -12.42 1.72
CA ARG A 57 -3.67 -12.45 2.22
C ARG A 57 -4.47 -11.20 1.83
N HIS A 58 -3.84 -10.02 1.85
CA HIS A 58 -4.48 -8.78 1.40
C HIS A 58 -4.75 -8.81 -0.11
N LEU A 59 -3.80 -9.33 -0.91
CA LEU A 59 -3.98 -9.52 -2.36
C LEU A 59 -5.17 -10.44 -2.66
N GLN A 60 -5.28 -11.56 -1.94
CA GLN A 60 -6.38 -12.52 -2.12
C GLN A 60 -7.73 -11.88 -1.80
N LEU A 61 -7.82 -11.13 -0.69
CA LEU A 61 -9.05 -10.42 -0.32
C LEU A 61 -9.43 -9.33 -1.33
N LEU A 62 -8.46 -8.54 -1.81
CA LEU A 62 -8.68 -7.55 -2.86
C LEU A 62 -9.20 -8.20 -4.13
N ARG A 63 -8.55 -9.25 -4.62
CA ARG A 63 -8.99 -9.95 -5.84
C ARG A 63 -10.37 -10.56 -5.68
N LYS A 64 -10.67 -11.15 -4.52
CA LYS A 64 -12.00 -11.73 -4.25
C LYS A 64 -13.11 -10.68 -4.29
N ARG A 65 -12.88 -9.49 -3.74
CA ARG A 65 -13.92 -8.45 -3.57
C ARG A 65 -13.97 -7.45 -4.72
N PHE A 66 -12.85 -7.19 -5.37
CA PHE A 66 -12.68 -6.04 -6.27
C PHE A 66 -12.03 -6.41 -7.62
N ALA A 67 -12.04 -7.67 -8.05
CA ALA A 67 -11.41 -8.08 -9.32
C ALA A 67 -11.72 -7.19 -10.53
N ALA A 68 -12.96 -6.70 -10.67
CA ALA A 68 -13.36 -5.81 -11.74
C ALA A 68 -12.63 -4.45 -11.71
N HIS A 69 -12.39 -3.91 -10.51
CA HIS A 69 -11.76 -2.62 -10.27
C HIS A 69 -10.23 -2.68 -10.30
N LEU A 70 -9.63 -3.87 -10.44
CA LEU A 70 -8.18 -4.04 -10.46
C LEU A 70 -7.62 -4.15 -11.88
N ARG A 71 -8.48 -4.17 -12.92
CA ARG A 71 -8.07 -4.48 -14.31
C ARG A 71 -7.10 -3.48 -14.92
N HIS A 72 -7.21 -2.21 -14.53
CA HIS A 72 -6.36 -1.12 -15.03
C HIS A 72 -5.14 -0.85 -14.14
N CYS A 73 -5.08 -1.43 -12.95
CA CYS A 73 -4.04 -1.14 -11.96
C CYS A 73 -3.06 -2.30 -11.81
N ARG A 74 -1.78 -1.98 -11.59
CA ARG A 74 -0.77 -2.98 -11.24
C ARG A 74 -0.88 -3.28 -9.74
N VAL A 75 -1.04 -4.55 -9.36
CA VAL A 75 -1.10 -4.95 -7.94
C VAL A 75 0.15 -5.73 -7.55
N ILE A 76 0.87 -5.25 -6.53
CA ILE A 76 2.14 -5.81 -6.08
C ILE A 76 2.06 -6.15 -4.59
N CYS A 77 2.57 -7.32 -4.20
CA CYS A 77 2.69 -7.70 -2.80
C CYS A 77 4.12 -7.45 -2.30
N LEU A 78 4.26 -6.63 -1.26
CA LEU A 78 5.55 -6.26 -0.67
C LEU A 78 6.15 -7.33 0.25
N GLN A 79 5.33 -8.31 0.67
CA GLN A 79 5.72 -9.38 1.59
C GLN A 79 6.24 -8.84 2.94
N ILE A 80 5.61 -7.78 3.45
CA ILE A 80 5.94 -7.14 4.73
C ILE A 80 5.05 -7.76 5.83
N PRO A 81 5.64 -8.45 6.82
CA PRO A 81 4.90 -9.07 7.94
C PRO A 81 4.17 -8.03 8.82
N ASP A 82 3.32 -8.53 9.72
CA ASP A 82 2.44 -7.72 10.59
C ASP A 82 3.00 -7.59 12.01
N ASP A 83 4.27 -7.23 12.11
CA ASP A 83 5.09 -7.18 13.33
C ASP A 83 5.72 -5.80 13.58
N TYR A 84 5.16 -4.76 12.95
CA TYR A 84 5.66 -3.38 13.02
C TYR A 84 4.66 -2.46 13.73
N ALA A 85 5.19 -1.59 14.59
CA ALA A 85 4.44 -0.44 15.09
C ALA A 85 4.25 0.62 13.98
N TYR A 86 3.34 1.57 14.21
CA TYR A 86 3.21 2.73 13.34
C TYR A 86 4.51 3.54 13.35
N MET A 87 5.00 3.92 12.16
CA MET A 87 6.28 4.62 11.96
C MET A 87 7.52 3.89 12.52
N ASP A 88 7.46 2.57 12.65
CA ASP A 88 8.61 1.76 13.05
C ASP A 88 9.81 2.00 12.09
N PRO A 89 11.00 2.37 12.61
CA PRO A 89 12.18 2.60 11.78
C PRO A 89 12.57 1.42 10.87
N ALA A 90 12.35 0.18 11.32
CA ALA A 90 12.63 -1.01 10.50
C ALA A 90 11.67 -1.13 9.32
N LEU A 91 10.38 -0.80 9.52
CA LEU A 91 9.40 -0.74 8.45
C LEU A 91 9.75 0.35 7.44
N ILE A 92 10.09 1.55 7.92
CA ILE A 92 10.47 2.69 7.06
C ILE A 92 11.67 2.31 6.19
N ARG A 93 12.73 1.75 6.79
CA ARG A 93 13.89 1.27 6.03
C ARG A 93 13.49 0.24 4.98
N ARG A 94 12.65 -0.73 5.33
CA ARG A 94 12.20 -1.77 4.40
C ARG A 94 11.42 -1.17 3.22
N LEU A 95 10.54 -0.20 3.49
CA LEU A 95 9.78 0.49 2.46
C LEU A 95 10.67 1.25 1.48
N HIS A 96 11.65 2.03 1.97
CA HIS A 96 12.60 2.75 1.11
C HIS A 96 13.45 1.81 0.24
N HIS A 97 13.79 0.61 0.73
CA HIS A 97 14.57 -0.35 -0.06
C HIS A 97 13.71 -1.13 -1.06
N THR A 98 12.42 -1.32 -0.77
CA THR A 98 11.56 -2.23 -1.55
C THR A 98 10.77 -1.50 -2.62
N VAL A 99 10.11 -0.39 -2.28
CA VAL A 99 9.11 0.24 -3.17
C VAL A 99 9.74 0.98 -4.35
N PRO A 100 10.78 1.83 -4.18
CA PRO A 100 11.33 2.61 -5.30
C PRO A 100 11.83 1.74 -6.45
N PRO A 101 12.61 0.66 -6.22
CA PRO A 101 13.06 -0.21 -7.31
C PRO A 101 11.92 -0.91 -8.06
N LEU A 102 10.82 -1.26 -7.37
CA LEU A 102 9.67 -1.92 -7.99
C LEU A 102 8.91 -1.02 -8.99
N LEU A 103 9.04 0.28 -8.81
CA LEU A 103 8.29 1.31 -9.52
C LEU A 103 9.19 2.21 -10.39
N GLY A 104 10.52 2.03 -10.34
CA GLY A 104 11.47 2.90 -11.04
C GLY A 104 11.49 4.33 -10.50
N LEU A 105 11.15 4.53 -9.22
CA LEU A 105 11.20 5.86 -8.60
C LEU A 105 12.66 6.26 -8.35
N PRO A 106 13.01 7.56 -8.51
CA PRO A 106 14.34 8.04 -8.20
C PRO A 106 14.63 7.86 -6.72
N ALA A 107 15.89 7.57 -6.36
CA ALA A 107 16.30 7.52 -4.95
C ALA A 107 16.04 8.88 -4.28
N GLN A 108 15.41 8.87 -3.11
CA GLN A 108 15.33 10.08 -2.28
C GLN A 108 16.75 10.41 -1.79
N SER A 109 17.21 11.62 -2.14
CA SER A 109 18.49 12.19 -1.72
C SER A 109 18.42 12.73 -0.31
#